data_AF-A0A3D5KZG0-F1
#
_entry.id   AF-A0A3D5KZG0-F1
#
_cell.length_a   1.000
_cell.length_b   1.000
_cell.length_c   1.000
_cell.angle_alpha   90.00
_cell.angle_beta   90.00
_cell.angle_gamma   90.00
#
_symmetry.space_group_name_H-M   'P 1'
#
loop_
_entity.id
_entity.type
_entity.pdbx_description
1 polymer ?
#
loop_
_entity_poly.entity_id
_entity_poly.type
_entity_poly.pdbx_seq_one_letter_code
_entity_poly.pdbx_strand_id
1 'polypeptide(L)' 'MWKKGSIRIGNQTFTYCAKVYEEPSEDYGIEGGKIGKLEIRLGDFPVARYDRGWDVEPETENAQLALAAILHEFN' A
#
# COMPACT_ATOMS: atom_id res chain seq x y z
N MET A 1 -8.67 0.86 11.16
CA MET A 1 -7.59 0.27 11.98
C MET A 1 -6.29 0.16 11.18
N TRP A 2 -5.13 0.21 11.84
CA TRP A 2 -3.83 -0.04 11.18
C TRP A 2 -3.63 -1.54 10.91
N LYS A 3 -3.22 -1.88 9.68
CA LYS A 3 -2.81 -3.22 9.24
C LYS A 3 -1.33 -3.20 8.91
N LYS A 4 -0.62 -4.23 9.33
CA LYS A 4 0.81 -4.40 9.08
C LYS A 4 1.07 -5.83 8.66
N GLY A 5 1.97 -6.03 7.72
CA GLY A 5 2.29 -7.36 7.22
C GLY A 5 3.45 -7.34 6.25
N SER A 6 3.65 -8.48 5.60
CA SER A 6 4.62 -8.63 4.53
C SER A 6 4.03 -9.46 3.40
N ILE A 7 4.38 -9.11 2.17
CA ILE A 7 4.00 -9.85 0.97
C ILE A 7 5.26 -10.19 0.17
N ARG A 8 5.30 -11.41 -0.38
CA ARG A 8 6.40 -11.84 -1.25
C ARG A 8 5.95 -11.78 -2.71
N ILE A 9 6.67 -11.02 -3.52
CA ILE A 9 6.49 -10.94 -4.98
C ILE A 9 7.78 -11.44 -5.64
N GLY A 10 7.71 -12.58 -6.32
CA GLY A 10 8.88 -13.28 -6.83
C GLY A 10 9.91 -13.59 -5.74
N ASN A 11 11.11 -13.02 -5.88
CA ASN A 11 12.21 -13.19 -4.93
C ASN A 11 12.34 -12.04 -3.92
N GLN A 12 11.46 -11.04 -3.98
CA GLN A 12 11.47 -9.87 -3.11
C GLN A 12 10.38 -9.98 -2.04
N THR A 13 10.73 -9.64 -0.80
CA THR A 13 9.78 -9.54 0.31
C THR A 13 9.56 -8.07 0.64
N PHE A 14 8.33 -7.61 0.50
CA PHE A 14 7.89 -6.28 0.84
C PHE A 14 7.22 -6.29 2.21
N THR A 15 7.46 -5.27 3.01
CA THR A 15 6.72 -5.02 4.25
C THR A 15 5.78 -3.84 4.04
N TYR A 16 4.62 -3.86 4.68
CA TYR A 16 3.66 -2.78 4.54
C TYR A 16 3.03 -2.37 5.87
N CYS A 17 2.58 -1.12 5.91
CA CYS A 17 1.74 -0.56 6.96
C CYS A 17 0.64 0.27 6.30
N ALA A 18 -0.62 -0.15 6.46
CA ALA A 18 -1.78 0.47 5.85
C ALA A 18 -2.78 0.95 6.92
N LYS A 19 -3.30 2.16 6.79
CA LYS A 19 -4.42 2.65 7.60
C LYS A 19 -5.71 2.41 6.82
N VAL A 20 -6.44 1.36 7.23
CA VAL A 20 -7.70 0.94 6.61
C VAL A 20 -8.87 1.50 7.41
N TYR A 21 -9.77 2.23 6.76
CA TYR A 21 -10.99 2.76 7.37
C TYR A 21 -12.14 1.74 7.28
N GLU A 22 -13.23 1.97 8.03
CA GLU A 22 -14.41 1.09 7.97
C GLU A 22 -15.18 1.28 6.66
N GLU A 23 -15.28 2.53 6.21
CA GLU A 23 -15.93 2.92 4.96
C GLU A 23 -14.90 3.39 3.92
N PRO A 24 -15.16 3.15 2.62
CA PRO A 24 -14.35 3.71 1.53
C PRO A 24 -14.47 5.24 1.46
N SER A 25 -13.49 5.90 0.84
CA SER A 25 -13.47 7.36 0.71
C SER A 25 -12.92 7.78 -0.65
N GLU A 26 -13.73 8.46 -1.45
CA GLU A 26 -13.30 9.04 -2.73
C GLU A 26 -12.21 10.11 -2.56
N ASP A 27 -12.27 10.89 -1.48
CA ASP A 27 -11.34 12.01 -1.22
C ASP A 27 -9.99 11.56 -0.65
N TYR A 28 -9.98 10.46 0.13
CA TYR A 28 -8.80 10.06 0.92
C TYR A 28 -8.35 8.64 0.67
N GLY A 29 -9.21 7.78 0.14
CA GLY A 29 -8.91 6.39 -0.18
C GLY A 29 -8.08 6.27 -1.45
N ILE A 30 -7.11 5.35 -1.46
CA ILE A 30 -6.44 4.95 -2.69
C ILE A 30 -7.50 4.34 -3.62
N GLU A 31 -7.68 4.95 -4.79
CA GLU A 31 -8.69 4.57 -5.79
C GLU A 31 -10.13 4.59 -5.23
N GLY A 32 -10.42 5.54 -4.31
CA GLY A 32 -11.72 5.64 -3.65
C GLY A 32 -11.96 4.56 -2.58
N GLY A 33 -10.97 3.72 -2.29
CA GLY A 33 -11.10 2.59 -1.37
C GLY A 33 -11.02 2.94 0.11
N LYS A 34 -10.78 1.92 0.95
CA LYS A 34 -10.71 2.05 2.41
C LYS A 34 -9.32 2.40 2.92
N ILE A 35 -8.26 2.21 2.12
CA ILE A 35 -6.90 2.55 2.52
C ILE A 35 -6.67 4.05 2.36
N GLY A 36 -6.58 4.79 3.45
CA GLY A 36 -6.29 6.24 3.39
C GLY A 36 -4.85 6.64 3.71
N LYS A 37 -4.02 5.71 4.19
CA LYS A 37 -2.56 5.85 4.29
C LYS A 37 -1.90 4.52 4.00
N LEU A 38 -0.77 4.51 3.30
CA LEU A 38 -0.02 3.31 2.99
C LEU A 38 1.47 3.61 2.95
N GLU A 39 2.28 2.70 3.49
CA GLU A 39 3.71 2.63 3.21
C GLU A 39 4.07 1.19 2.86
N ILE A 40 4.79 1.00 1.77
CA ILE A 40 5.39 -0.28 1.35
C ILE A 40 6.90 -0.08 1.31
N ARG A 41 7.64 -1.02 1.91
CA ARG A 41 9.11 -1.01 1.95
C ARG A 41 9.69 -2.30 1.41
N LEU A 42 10.79 -2.20 0.68
CA LEU A 42 11.66 -3.31 0.35
C LEU A 42 12.90 -3.23 1.24
N GLY A 43 12.96 -4.07 2.27
CA GLY A 43 13.91 -3.89 3.38
C GLY A 43 13.66 -2.53 4.06
N ASP A 44 14.70 -1.70 4.13
CA ASP A 44 14.62 -0.37 4.73
C ASP A 44 14.20 0.74 3.75
N PHE A 45 14.03 0.44 2.46
CA PHE A 45 13.75 1.45 1.44
C PHE A 45 12.24 1.58 1.19
N PRO A 46 11.64 2.78 1.35
CA PRO A 46 10.24 3.01 0.98
C PRO A 46 10.11 2.99 -0.55
N VAL A 47 9.31 2.06 -1.06
CA VAL A 47 9.06 1.89 -2.51
C VAL A 47 7.68 2.38 -2.93
N ALA A 48 6.77 2.56 -1.97
CA ALA A 48 5.51 3.25 -2.19
C ALA A 48 5.06 3.92 -0.89
N ARG A 49 4.56 5.14 -0.96
CA ARG A 49 3.97 5.85 0.16
C ARG A 49 2.81 6.70 -0.31
N TYR A 50 1.69 6.58 0.40
CA TYR A 50 0.47 7.32 0.17
C TYR A 50 -0.02 7.92 1.49
N ASP A 51 -0.27 9.23 1.51
CA ASP A 51 -0.94 9.95 2.59
C ASP A 51 -1.90 10.98 1.97
N ARG A 52 -3.07 10.50 1.53
CA ARG A 52 -4.08 11.31 0.80
C ARG A 52 -3.55 11.88 -0.52
N GLY A 53 -2.68 11.12 -1.16
CA GLY A 53 -1.89 11.49 -2.32
C GLY A 53 -0.60 10.67 -2.31
N TRP A 54 -0.02 10.44 -3.49
CA TRP A 54 1.24 9.73 -3.60
C TRP A 54 2.41 10.63 -3.19
N ASP A 55 3.09 10.25 -2.10
CA ASP A 55 4.39 10.83 -1.75
C ASP A 55 5.51 10.14 -2.53
N VAL A 56 5.36 8.82 -2.71
CA VAL A 56 6.25 7.96 -3.49
C VAL A 56 5.39 6.97 -4.24
N GLU A 57 5.42 7.04 -5.57
CA GLU A 57 4.72 6.07 -6.42
C GLU A 57 5.57 4.80 -6.61
N PRO A 58 4.96 3.61 -6.67
CA PRO A 58 5.68 2.39 -6.98
C PRO A 58 6.19 2.40 -8.44
N GLU A 59 7.50 2.49 -8.61
CA GLU A 59 8.13 2.56 -9.94
C GLU A 59 8.43 1.19 -10.56
N THR A 60 8.60 0.16 -9.73
CA THR A 60 8.95 -1.19 -10.20
C THR A 60 7.71 -2.07 -10.32
N GLU A 61 7.71 -2.98 -11.29
CA GLU A 61 6.62 -3.95 -11.48
C GLU A 61 6.30 -4.72 -10.19
N ASN A 62 7.33 -5.18 -9.46
CA ASN A 62 7.11 -5.90 -8.21
C ASN A 62 6.52 -5.02 -7.10
N ALA A 63 6.87 -3.72 -7.04
CA ALA A 63 6.26 -2.79 -6.09
C ALA A 63 4.80 -2.48 -6.46
N GLN A 64 4.48 -2.37 -7.76
CA GLN A 64 3.12 -2.19 -8.26
C GLN A 64 2.26 -3.44 -7.97
N LEU A 65 2.80 -4.64 -8.17
CA LEU A 65 2.13 -5.89 -7.82
C LEU A 65 1.90 -6.01 -6.30
N ALA A 66 2.88 -5.61 -5.49
CA ALA A 66 2.72 -5.57 -4.04
C ALA A 66 1.60 -4.61 -3.62
N LEU A 67 1.54 -3.42 -4.22
CA LEU A 67 0.44 -2.47 -4.01
C LEU A 67 -0.91 -3.07 -4.39
N ALA A 68 -1.02 -3.64 -5.60
CA ALA A 68 -2.27 -4.22 -6.10
C ALA A 68 -2.80 -5.33 -5.19
N ALA A 69 -1.92 -6.19 -4.67
CA ALA A 69 -2.29 -7.25 -3.74
C ALA A 69 -2.79 -6.70 -2.39
N ILE A 70 -2.16 -5.64 -1.86
CA ILE A 70 -2.59 -4.97 -0.62
C ILE A 70 -3.95 -4.29 -0.82
N LEU A 71 -4.16 -3.63 -1.96
CA LEU A 71 -5.45 -3.02 -2.30
C LEU A 71 -6.54 -4.09 -2.40
N HIS A 72 -6.28 -5.21 -3.08
CA HIS A 72 -7.21 -6.33 -3.18
C HIS A 72 -7.60 -6.92 -1.81
N GLU A 73 -6.69 -6.90 -0.83
CA GLU A 73 -6.95 -7.44 0.51
C GLU A 73 -7.77 -6.48 1.39
N PHE A 74 -7.58 -5.16 1.27
CA PHE A 74 -8.07 -4.20 2.26
C PHE A 74 -9.04 -3.13 1.76
N ASN A 75 -9.16 -2.90 0.44
CA ASN A 75 -10.25 -2.09 -0.10
C ASN A 75 -11.54 -2.92 -0.15
#